data_AF-A0A0G0LAT5-F1
#
_entry.id   AF-A0A0G0LAT5-F1
#
_cell.length_a   1.000
_cell.length_b   1.000
_cell.length_c   1.000
_cell.angle_alpha   90.00
_cell.angle_beta   90.00
_cell.angle_gamma   90.00
#
_symmetry.space_group_name_H-M   'P 1'
#
loop_
_entity.id
_entity.type
_entity.pdbx_description
1 polymer ?
#
loop_
_entity_poly.entity_id
_entity_poly.type
_entity_poly.pdbx_seq_one_letter_code
_entity_poly.pdbx_strand_id
1 'polypeptide(L)'
;MIEFGQSIIDALFSEQQKQVNLETAWKTKKSFQTKWGRAVAIKADEKGLSGLAFQKGYELIIGVNPKNGYHGFRAKAQGKVDLTEIYQKIKEIEPEADWFLHQSKKLLLCGGDVAPKARKSKMRLEEMVELVKK
;
A
#
# COMPACT_ATOMS: atom_id res chain seq x y z
N MET A 1 -23.48 30.24 -14.52
CA MET A 1 -24.37 29.20 -13.97
C MET A 1 -24.10 27.80 -14.54
N ILE A 2 -23.65 27.66 -15.80
CA ILE A 2 -23.34 26.35 -16.42
C ILE A 2 -22.03 25.73 -15.90
N GLU A 3 -21.01 26.54 -15.60
CA GLU A 3 -19.71 26.04 -15.11
C GLU A 3 -19.78 25.30 -13.77
N PHE A 4 -20.65 25.72 -12.87
CA PHE A 4 -20.82 25.05 -11.57
C PHE A 4 -21.42 23.65 -11.76
N GLY A 5 -22.42 23.51 -12.66
CA GLY A 5 -23.01 22.22 -13.01
C GLY A 5 -22.00 21.25 -13.63
N GLN A 6 -21.13 21.74 -14.51
CA GLN A 6 -20.05 20.94 -15.09
C GLN A 6 -19.05 20.46 -14.02
N SER A 7 -18.63 21.33 -13.10
CA SER A 7 -17.70 20.95 -12.03
C SER A 7 -18.24 19.85 -11.11
N ILE A 8 -19.55 19.84 -10.84
CA ILE A 8 -20.19 18.81 -10.01
C ILE A 8 -20.20 17.47 -10.73
N ILE A 9 -20.54 17.48 -12.02
CA ILE A 9 -20.56 16.26 -12.84
C ILE A 9 -19.13 15.71 -13.01
N ASP A 10 -18.14 16.57 -13.24
CA ASP A 10 -16.73 16.17 -13.33
C ASP A 10 -16.21 15.60 -12.01
N ALA A 11 -16.56 16.22 -10.87
CA ALA A 11 -16.22 15.70 -9.55
C ALA A 11 -16.85 14.32 -9.31
N LEU A 12 -18.15 14.16 -9.64
CA LEU A 12 -18.85 12.88 -9.51
C LEU A 12 -18.26 11.80 -10.42
N PHE A 13 -17.93 12.15 -11.67
CA PHE A 13 -17.31 11.25 -12.63
C PHE A 13 -15.92 10.81 -12.16
N SER A 14 -15.11 11.75 -11.66
CA SER A 14 -13.79 11.44 -11.10
C SER A 14 -13.89 10.47 -9.91
N GLU A 15 -14.94 10.59 -9.08
CA GLU A 15 -15.13 9.70 -7.94
C GLU A 15 -15.58 8.30 -8.36
N GLN A 16 -16.48 8.20 -9.35
CA GLN A 16 -16.85 6.90 -9.92
C GLN A 16 -15.67 6.22 -10.61
N GLN A 17 -14.84 6.98 -11.33
CA GLN A 17 -13.64 6.44 -11.97
C GLN A 17 -12.68 5.84 -10.94
N LYS A 18 -12.48 6.51 -9.79
CA LYS A 18 -11.69 5.95 -8.69
C LYS A 18 -12.28 4.65 -8.17
N GLN A 19 -13.60 4.57 -7.96
CA GLN A 19 -14.27 3.34 -7.50
C GLN A 19 -14.05 2.17 -8.47
N VAL A 20 -14.25 2.39 -9.78
CA VAL A 20 -14.02 1.35 -10.81
C VAL A 20 -12.56 0.92 -10.86
N ASN A 21 -11.62 1.86 -10.71
CA ASN A 21 -10.18 1.57 -10.64
C ASN A 21 -9.83 0.76 -9.39
N LEU A 22 -10.42 1.09 -8.24
CA LEU A 22 -10.25 0.36 -6.99
C LEU A 22 -10.73 -1.09 -7.13
N GLU A 23 -11.90 -1.30 -7.73
CA GLU A 23 -12.43 -2.66 -7.96
C GLU A 23 -11.57 -3.46 -8.94
N THR A 24 -11.06 -2.82 -9.99
CA THR A 24 -10.21 -3.46 -10.99
C THR A 24 -8.86 -3.85 -10.38
N ALA A 25 -8.24 -2.94 -9.61
CA ALA A 25 -7.02 -3.22 -8.85
C ALA A 25 -7.23 -4.33 -7.79
N TRP A 26 -8.42 -4.40 -7.20
CA TRP A 26 -8.79 -5.46 -6.27
C TRP A 26 -8.91 -6.84 -6.93
N LYS A 27 -9.25 -6.91 -8.23
CA LYS A 27 -9.25 -8.18 -8.98
C LYS A 27 -7.83 -8.72 -9.21
N THR A 28 -6.84 -7.84 -9.35
CA THR A 28 -5.42 -8.22 -9.52
C THR A 28 -4.70 -8.52 -8.20
N LYS A 29 -5.43 -8.59 -7.08
CA LYS A 29 -4.83 -8.82 -5.77
C LYS A 29 -4.23 -10.23 -5.67
N LYS A 30 -3.01 -10.32 -5.13
CA LYS A 30 -2.44 -11.58 -4.67
C LYS A 30 -2.70 -11.71 -3.18
N SER A 31 -3.67 -12.53 -2.79
CA SER A 31 -3.89 -12.86 -1.37
C SER A 31 -3.02 -14.05 -0.97
N PHE A 32 -2.36 -13.96 0.18
CA PHE A 32 -1.51 -15.02 0.72
C PHE A 32 -1.60 -15.05 2.25
N GLN A 33 -1.12 -16.13 2.84
CA GLN A 33 -1.10 -16.30 4.29
C GLN A 33 0.29 -15.95 4.83
N THR A 34 0.32 -15.34 6.01
CA THR A 34 1.54 -14.87 6.68
C THR A 34 1.52 -15.35 8.13
N LYS A 35 2.65 -15.21 8.84
CA LYS A 35 2.74 -15.50 10.28
C LYS A 35 1.66 -14.82 11.11
N TRP A 36 1.18 -13.66 10.66
CA TRP A 36 0.20 -12.84 11.38
C TRP A 36 -1.20 -12.89 10.75
N GLY A 37 -1.47 -13.83 9.83
CA GLY A 37 -2.80 -13.99 9.23
C GLY A 37 -2.83 -13.67 7.74
N ARG A 38 -4.02 -13.31 7.23
CA ARG A 38 -4.26 -13.10 5.80
C ARG A 38 -3.66 -11.77 5.35
N ALA A 39 -2.80 -11.83 4.34
CA ALA A 39 -2.20 -10.68 3.71
C ALA A 39 -2.67 -10.52 2.26
N VAL A 40 -2.60 -9.29 1.76
CA VAL A 40 -2.91 -8.97 0.38
C VAL A 40 -1.83 -8.08 -0.22
N ALA A 41 -1.31 -8.49 -1.37
CA ALA A 41 -0.39 -7.71 -2.18
C ALA A 41 -1.14 -7.14 -3.38
N ILE A 42 -1.06 -5.82 -3.54
CA ILE A 42 -1.75 -5.08 -4.59
C ILE A 42 -0.78 -4.08 -5.21
N LYS A 43 -0.67 -4.12 -6.53
CA LYS A 43 0.02 -3.10 -7.32
C LYS A 43 -1.01 -2.11 -7.83
N ALA A 44 -1.06 -0.92 -7.26
CA ALA A 44 -2.07 0.07 -7.60
C ALA A 44 -1.67 1.50 -7.23
N ASP A 45 -2.21 2.44 -7.99
CA ASP A 45 -1.94 3.87 -7.88
C ASP A 45 -2.89 4.57 -6.87
N GLU A 46 -4.08 4.00 -6.65
CA GLU A 46 -5.21 4.63 -5.96
C GLU A 46 -5.10 4.62 -4.41
N LYS A 47 -5.31 5.79 -3.80
CA LYS A 47 -5.40 5.98 -2.34
C LYS A 47 -6.80 5.56 -1.84
N GLY A 48 -7.01 4.26 -1.62
CA GLY A 48 -8.29 3.75 -1.05
C GLY A 48 -8.31 2.27 -0.74
N LEU A 49 -7.43 1.50 -1.40
CA LEU A 49 -7.32 0.04 -1.26
C LEU A 49 -7.04 -0.42 0.16
N SER A 50 -6.36 0.41 0.96
CA SER A 50 -6.04 0.06 2.34
C SER A 50 -7.28 -0.04 3.21
N GLY A 51 -8.23 0.89 3.07
CA GLY A 51 -9.48 0.86 3.83
C GLY A 51 -10.34 -0.35 3.45
N LEU A 52 -10.47 -0.60 2.15
CA LEU A 52 -11.22 -1.73 1.59
C LEU A 52 -10.65 -3.09 2.04
N ALA A 53 -9.33 -3.24 2.07
CA ALA A 53 -8.68 -4.46 2.55
C ALA A 53 -8.88 -4.70 4.05
N PHE A 54 -8.78 -3.67 4.89
CA PHE A 54 -9.03 -3.83 6.32
C PHE A 54 -10.49 -4.16 6.62
N GLN A 55 -11.44 -3.58 5.88
CA GLN A 55 -12.86 -3.95 5.97
C GLN A 55 -13.11 -5.42 5.58
N LYS A 56 -12.38 -5.94 4.57
CA LYS A 56 -12.46 -7.36 4.17
C LYS A 56 -11.73 -8.32 5.12
N GLY A 57 -11.14 -7.80 6.20
CA GLY A 57 -10.54 -8.61 7.27
C GLY A 57 -9.14 -9.15 6.95
N TYR A 58 -8.36 -8.41 6.15
CA TYR A 58 -6.93 -8.68 5.99
C TYR A 58 -6.11 -8.03 7.12
N GLU A 59 -5.07 -8.71 7.58
CA GLU A 59 -4.20 -8.24 8.67
C GLU A 59 -3.01 -7.44 8.15
N LEU A 60 -2.55 -7.73 6.94
CA LEU A 60 -1.41 -7.08 6.31
C LEU A 60 -1.70 -6.75 4.84
N ILE A 61 -1.22 -5.59 4.40
CA ILE A 61 -1.37 -5.09 3.05
C ILE A 61 -0.01 -4.67 2.55
N ILE A 62 0.34 -5.13 1.36
CA ILE A 62 1.54 -4.73 0.63
C ILE A 62 1.07 -3.95 -0.59
N GLY A 63 1.42 -2.67 -0.64
CA GLY A 63 1.07 -1.76 -1.72
C GLY A 63 2.31 -1.32 -2.47
N VAL A 64 2.28 -1.45 -3.80
CA VAL A 64 3.29 -0.87 -4.70
C VAL A 64 2.60 0.05 -5.67
N ASN A 65 2.95 1.34 -5.64
CA ASN A 65 2.46 2.30 -6.61
C ASN A 65 3.37 2.30 -7.85
N PRO A 66 2.89 1.87 -9.04
CA PRO A 66 3.70 1.81 -10.25
C PRO A 66 4.06 3.18 -10.85
N LYS A 67 3.25 4.23 -10.65
CA LYS A 67 3.57 5.56 -11.19
C LYS A 67 4.68 6.23 -10.40
N ASN A 68 4.59 6.11 -9.08
CA ASN A 68 5.50 6.83 -8.19
C ASN A 68 6.60 5.95 -7.59
N GLY A 69 6.56 4.62 -7.77
CA GLY A 69 7.54 3.70 -7.18
C GLY A 69 7.49 3.66 -5.65
N TYR A 70 6.34 4.01 -5.06
CA TYR A 70 6.17 3.98 -3.60
C TYR A 70 5.84 2.56 -3.15
N HIS A 71 6.57 2.11 -2.14
CA HIS A 71 6.39 0.78 -1.55
C HIS A 71 5.91 0.96 -0.11
N GLY A 72 4.94 0.18 0.32
CA GLY A 72 4.42 0.31 1.68
C GLY A 72 3.79 -0.95 2.20
N PHE A 73 4.08 -1.26 3.46
CA PHE A 73 3.41 -2.28 4.23
C PHE A 73 2.50 -1.61 5.25
N ARG A 74 1.22 -2.00 5.24
CA ARG A 74 0.22 -1.51 6.18
C ARG A 74 -0.40 -2.70 6.90
N ALA A 75 -0.23 -2.74 8.21
CA ALA A 75 -0.86 -3.72 9.07
C ALA A 75 -2.10 -3.14 9.75
N LYS A 76 -3.01 -4.02 10.15
CA LYS A 76 -4.23 -3.64 10.87
C LYS A 76 -3.85 -2.99 12.21
N ALA A 77 -4.35 -1.78 12.47
CA ALA A 77 -4.00 -1.01 13.66
C ALA A 77 -4.28 -1.75 14.99
N GLN A 78 -5.29 -2.63 15.03
CA GLN A 78 -5.65 -3.44 16.20
C GLN A 78 -5.05 -4.85 16.21
N GLY A 79 -4.29 -5.24 15.18
CA GLY A 79 -3.65 -6.57 15.09
C GLY A 79 -2.37 -6.69 15.91
N LYS A 80 -1.90 -7.93 16.10
CA LYS A 80 -0.61 -8.27 16.75
C LYS A 80 0.60 -8.18 15.80
N VAL A 81 0.40 -7.63 14.60
CA VAL A 81 1.45 -7.52 13.58
C VAL A 81 2.53 -6.54 14.04
N ASP A 82 3.78 -6.99 14.01
CA ASP A 82 4.96 -6.16 14.24
C ASP A 82 5.87 -6.23 13.00
N LEU A 83 6.07 -5.09 12.34
CA LEU A 83 6.89 -4.96 11.14
C LEU A 83 8.37 -4.66 11.43
N THR A 84 8.78 -4.63 12.70
CA THR A 84 10.17 -4.28 13.09
C THR A 84 11.18 -5.26 12.48
N GLU A 85 10.91 -6.56 12.53
CA GLU A 85 11.78 -7.58 11.93
C GLU A 85 11.90 -7.40 10.41
N ILE A 86 10.79 -7.10 9.74
CA ILE A 86 10.76 -6.87 8.29
C ILE A 86 11.54 -5.60 7.95
N TYR A 87 11.37 -4.54 8.73
CA TYR A 87 12.09 -3.28 8.54
C TYR A 87 13.61 -3.48 8.64
N GLN A 88 14.08 -4.21 9.66
CA GLN A 88 15.51 -4.50 9.82
C GLN A 88 16.06 -5.29 8.63
N LYS A 89 15.37 -6.35 8.21
CA LYS A 89 15.76 -7.13 7.02
C LYS A 89 15.81 -6.29 5.75
N ILE A 90 14.80 -5.45 5.53
CA ILE A 90 14.76 -4.56 4.37
C ILE A 90 15.93 -3.58 4.40
N LYS A 91 16.28 -3.04 5.58
CA LYS A 91 17.42 -2.15 5.74
C LYS A 91 18.77 -2.84 5.47
N GLU A 92 18.87 -4.13 5.75
CA GLU A 92 20.05 -4.94 5.40
C GLU A 92 20.14 -5.20 3.89
N ILE A 93 19.01 -5.45 3.23
CA ILE A 93 18.95 -5.72 1.78
C ILE A 93 19.13 -4.43 0.97
N GLU A 94 18.47 -3.35 1.38
CA GLU A 94 18.48 -2.05 0.72
C GLU A 94 18.86 -0.93 1.71
N PRO A 95 20.14 -0.82 2.11
CA PRO A 95 20.59 0.23 3.02
C PRO A 95 20.47 1.64 2.42
N GLU A 96 20.39 1.73 1.09
CA GLU A 96 20.23 3.00 0.37
C GLU A 96 18.78 3.48 0.28
N ALA A 97 17.78 2.61 0.52
CA ALA A 97 16.38 2.99 0.40
C ALA A 97 15.88 3.64 1.70
N ASP A 98 15.18 4.76 1.58
CA ASP A 98 14.70 5.52 2.73
C ASP A 98 13.37 4.94 3.23
N TRP A 99 13.48 3.81 3.93
CA TRP A 99 12.37 3.15 4.60
C TRP A 99 12.07 3.78 5.96
N PHE A 100 10.80 4.13 6.17
CA PHE A 100 10.30 4.72 7.40
C PHE A 100 9.32 3.77 8.09
N LEU A 101 9.69 3.32 9.29
CA LEU A 101 8.82 2.57 10.19
C LEU A 101 8.14 3.54 11.16
N HIS A 102 6.81 3.58 11.16
CA HIS A 102 6.05 4.36 12.11
C HIS A 102 6.18 3.77 13.52
N GLN A 103 6.10 4.61 14.57
CA GLN A 103 6.23 4.20 15.97
C GLN A 103 5.23 3.11 16.41
N SER A 104 4.08 3.02 15.74
CA SER A 104 3.10 1.94 15.96
C SER A 104 3.58 0.56 15.52
N LYS A 105 4.71 0.47 14.80
CA LYS A 105 5.28 -0.74 14.17
C LYS A 105 4.36 -1.46 13.18
N LYS A 106 3.28 -0.79 12.79
CA LYS A 106 2.21 -1.33 11.92
C LYS A 106 2.18 -0.67 10.55
N LEU A 107 3.00 0.35 10.33
CA LEU A 107 3.06 1.10 9.10
C LEU A 107 4.52 1.26 8.71
N LEU A 108 4.88 0.72 7.56
CA LEU A 108 6.21 0.81 6.98
C LEU A 108 6.05 1.39 5.57
N LEU A 109 6.75 2.48 5.28
CA LEU A 109 6.61 3.23 4.04
C LEU A 109 7.98 3.50 3.43
N CYS A 110 8.09 3.42 2.12
CA CYS A 110 9.25 3.83 1.34
C CYS A 110 8.80 4.85 0.30
N GLY A 111 9.16 6.10 0.53
CA GLY A 111 8.69 7.23 -0.24
C GLY A 111 7.23 7.61 0.03
N GLY A 112 6.81 8.71 -0.58
CA GLY A 112 5.47 9.26 -0.49
C GLY A 112 5.45 10.69 -1.02
N ASP A 113 4.26 11.24 -1.26
CA ASP A 113 4.12 12.61 -1.79
C ASP A 113 4.73 13.67 -0.87
N VAL A 114 4.85 13.36 0.42
CA VAL A 114 5.49 14.22 1.44
C VAL A 114 7.02 14.13 1.44
N ALA A 115 7.60 13.11 0.80
CA ALA A 115 9.04 12.90 0.71
C ALA A 115 9.45 12.53 -0.73
N PRO A 116 9.28 13.45 -1.70
CA PRO A 116 9.57 13.18 -3.11
C PRO A 116 11.06 12.92 -3.40
N LYS A 117 11.97 13.37 -2.51
CA LYS A 117 13.42 13.14 -2.59
C LYS A 117 13.89 11.82 -1.94
N ALA A 118 12.99 11.05 -1.32
CA ALA A 118 13.35 9.78 -0.70
C ALA A 118 13.86 8.79 -1.76
N ARG A 119 14.95 8.10 -1.45
CA ARG A 119 15.47 7.01 -2.28
C ARG A 119 14.48 5.85 -2.25
N LYS A 120 13.85 5.63 -3.39
CA LYS A 120 12.81 4.62 -3.57
C LYS A 120 13.43 3.23 -3.59
N SER A 121 12.77 2.29 -2.94
CA SER A 121 13.07 0.87 -3.04
C SER A 121 12.97 0.41 -4.50
N LYS A 122 13.90 -0.47 -4.91
CA LYS A 122 13.86 -1.19 -6.19
C LYS A 122 13.18 -2.55 -6.06
N MET A 123 12.73 -2.91 -4.86
CA MET A 123 12.17 -4.21 -4.53
C MET A 123 10.85 -4.45 -5.27
N ARG A 124 10.72 -5.62 -5.89
CA ARG A 124 9.49 -6.03 -6.57
C ARG A 124 8.43 -6.45 -5.56
N LEU A 125 7.16 -6.37 -5.97
CA LEU A 125 6.03 -6.81 -5.14
C LEU A 125 6.21 -8.27 -4.68
N GLU A 126 6.73 -9.13 -5.54
CA GLU A 126 7.02 -10.54 -5.23
C GLU A 126 8.04 -10.71 -4.10
N GLU A 127 9.12 -9.92 -4.12
CA GLU A 127 10.18 -9.95 -3.09
C GLU A 127 9.64 -9.45 -1.75
N MET A 128 8.81 -8.41 -1.77
CA MET A 128 8.09 -7.95 -0.58
C MET A 128 7.15 -9.03 -0.02
N VAL A 129 6.49 -9.79 -0.90
CA VAL A 129 5.64 -10.91 -0.47
C VAL A 129 6.49 -12.00 0.17
N GLU A 130 7.62 -12.36 -0.41
CA GLU A 130 8.53 -13.38 0.13
C GLU A 130 9.08 -13.03 1.52
N LEU A 131 9.34 -11.75 1.81
CA LEU A 131 9.77 -11.31 3.13
C LEU A 131 8.74 -11.59 4.24
N VAL A 132 7.46 -11.69 3.87
CA VAL A 132 6.36 -11.85 4.83
C VAL A 132 5.68 -13.21 4.73
N LYS A 133 5.81 -13.87 3.58
CA LYS A 133 5.33 -15.23 3.34
C LYS A 133 6.20 -16.21 4.13
N LYS A 134 5.55 -17.19 4.73
CA LYS A 134 6.20 -18.31 5.41
C LYS A 134 5.67 -19.61 4.81
#